data_AF-A0A953KM34-F1
#
_entry.id   AF-A0A953KM34-F1
#
_cell.length_a   1.000
_cell.length_b   1.000
_cell.length_c   1.000
_cell.angle_alpha   90.00
_cell.angle_beta   90.00
_cell.angle_gamma   90.00
#
_symmetry.space_group_name_H-M   'P 1'
#
loop_
_entity.id
_entity.type
_entity.pdbx_description
1 polymer ?
#
loop_
_entity_poly.entity_id
_entity_poly.type
_entity_poly.pdbx_seq_one_letter_code
_entity_poly.pdbx_strand_id
1 'polypeptide(L)'
;MGTIISGGGIWPQAAAGGGGGGSITFTKVNRDGTKERRDEVTTDKIIPAGWAILDIVSMDLENPITINGKTIRPGGRWNSQDVIDWPANKQEFGGQVTINSGGKLYAFHVIYPTSSGVDVNTI
;
A
#
# COMPACT_ATOMS: atom_id res chain seq x y z
N MET A 1 4.97 -35.65 17.13
CA MET A 1 4.42 -34.77 16.09
C MET A 1 4.91 -33.36 16.40
N GLY A 2 5.88 -32.87 15.64
CA GLY A 2 6.48 -31.56 15.85
C GLY A 2 5.73 -30.50 15.06
N THR A 3 5.40 -29.39 15.71
CA THR A 3 4.91 -28.18 15.04
C THR A 3 6.01 -27.13 15.10
N ILE A 4 6.49 -26.76 13.93
CA ILE A 4 7.27 -25.56 13.60
C ILE A 4 6.21 -24.49 13.21
N ILE A 5 6.27 -23.16 13.36
CA ILE A 5 7.32 -22.17 13.11
C ILE A 5 7.03 -20.87 13.91
N SER A 6 8.11 -20.32 14.44
CA SER A 6 8.31 -18.96 14.95
C SER A 6 8.11 -17.88 13.88
N GLY A 7 7.51 -16.74 14.23
CA GLY A 7 7.55 -15.56 13.36
C GLY A 7 6.95 -14.34 14.03
N GLY A 8 7.69 -13.77 14.99
CA GLY A 8 7.33 -12.51 15.63
C GLY A 8 7.34 -11.35 14.64
N GLY A 9 6.23 -10.61 14.60
CA GLY A 9 6.16 -9.25 14.09
C GLY A 9 5.74 -8.34 15.24
N ILE A 10 6.65 -7.45 15.65
CA ILE A 10 6.49 -6.54 16.78
C ILE A 10 5.50 -5.46 16.34
N TRP A 11 4.23 -5.59 16.71
CA TRP A 11 3.29 -4.47 16.62
C TRP A 11 3.62 -3.48 17.74
N PRO A 12 3.55 -2.15 17.51
CA PRO A 12 3.71 -1.19 18.59
C PRO A 12 2.63 -1.46 19.64
N GLN A 13 3.07 -2.04 20.75
CA GLN A 13 2.25 -2.32 21.91
C GLN A 13 1.92 -0.96 22.52
N ALA A 14 0.70 -0.47 22.26
CA ALA A 14 0.17 0.71 22.92
C ALA A 14 0.31 0.52 24.44
N ALA A 15 0.90 1.52 25.09
CA ALA A 15 1.24 1.49 26.50
C ALA A 15 0.05 1.02 27.35
N ALA A 16 0.28 -0.02 28.14
CA ALA A 16 -0.70 -0.62 29.02
C ALA A 16 -1.11 0.36 30.14
N GLY A 17 -2.17 1.12 29.89
CA GLY A 17 -3.05 1.64 30.94
C GLY A 17 -4.18 0.62 31.17
N GLY A 18 -4.32 0.13 32.39
CA GLY A 18 -5.24 -0.96 32.72
C GLY A 18 -6.72 -0.67 32.41
N GLY A 19 -7.44 -1.72 32.01
CA GLY A 19 -8.89 -1.73 31.92
C GLY A 19 -9.42 -2.51 30.72
N GLY A 20 -10.07 -3.66 30.99
CA GLY A 20 -11.03 -4.33 30.09
C GLY A 20 -10.54 -4.67 28.69
N GLY A 21 -10.08 -5.91 28.48
CA GLY A 21 -9.76 -6.46 27.16
C GLY A 21 -10.99 -6.64 26.28
N GLY A 22 -11.57 -5.54 25.80
CA GLY A 22 -12.46 -5.54 24.65
C GLY A 22 -11.59 -5.70 23.41
N SER A 23 -11.77 -6.79 22.67
CA SER A 23 -11.23 -6.88 21.31
C SER A 23 -11.81 -5.72 20.50
N ILE A 24 -10.96 -4.77 20.11
CA ILE A 24 -11.37 -3.75 19.13
C ILE A 24 -11.66 -4.52 17.84
N THR A 25 -12.93 -4.66 17.51
CA THR A 25 -13.36 -5.31 16.27
C THR A 25 -13.11 -4.32 15.14
N PHE A 26 -12.09 -4.62 14.34
CA PHE A 26 -11.71 -3.78 13.21
C PHE A 26 -12.30 -4.35 11.92
N THR A 27 -13.01 -3.53 11.16
CA THR A 27 -13.55 -3.93 9.86
C THR A 27 -12.43 -3.90 8.83
N LYS A 28 -11.77 -5.04 8.64
CA LYS A 28 -10.76 -5.23 7.59
C LYS A 28 -11.44 -5.55 6.27
N VAL A 29 -10.84 -5.02 5.21
CA VAL A 29 -11.24 -5.32 3.84
C VAL A 29 -10.56 -6.62 3.41
N ASN A 30 -11.30 -7.50 2.73
CA ASN A 30 -10.73 -8.73 2.20
C ASN A 30 -9.82 -8.40 1.02
N ARG A 31 -8.60 -8.93 1.06
CA ARG A 31 -7.57 -8.77 0.03
C ARG A 31 -6.99 -10.14 -0.25
N ASP A 32 -6.70 -10.40 -1.51
CA ASP A 32 -5.94 -11.56 -1.96
C ASP A 32 -5.09 -11.19 -3.19
N GLY A 33 -4.26 -12.12 -3.64
CA GLY A 33 -3.39 -11.90 -4.80
C GLY A 33 -4.13 -11.81 -6.14
N THR A 34 -5.46 -11.96 -6.19
CA THR A 34 -6.23 -11.88 -7.45
C THR A 34 -6.42 -10.44 -7.93
N LYS A 35 -6.30 -9.47 -7.01
CA LYS A 35 -6.39 -8.03 -7.26
C LYS A 35 -5.09 -7.31 -6.90
N GLU A 36 -3.98 -7.96 -7.23
CA GLU A 36 -2.62 -7.46 -7.02
C GLU A 36 -1.91 -7.26 -8.36
N ARG A 37 -1.23 -6.12 -8.52
CA ARG A 37 -0.32 -5.87 -9.65
C ARG A 37 1.03 -5.42 -9.12
N ARG A 38 2.08 -6.03 -9.66
CA ARG A 38 3.45 -5.58 -9.54
C ARG A 38 4.02 -5.38 -10.93
N ASP A 39 4.71 -4.28 -11.13
CA ASP A 39 5.32 -3.99 -12.41
C ASP A 39 6.52 -3.06 -12.29
N GLU A 40 7.38 -3.12 -13.29
CA GLU A 40 8.52 -2.21 -13.50
C GLU A 40 8.33 -1.52 -14.84
N VAL A 41 8.20 -0.19 -14.81
CA VAL A 41 7.84 0.57 -16.01
C VAL A 41 8.63 1.87 -16.09
N THR A 42 8.74 2.38 -17.32
CA THR A 42 9.36 3.68 -17.62
C THR A 42 8.35 4.70 -18.12
N THR A 43 7.07 4.34 -18.19
CA THR A 43 5.98 5.19 -18.67
C THR A 43 5.16 5.73 -17.51
N ASP A 44 4.50 6.85 -17.76
CA ASP A 44 3.58 7.45 -16.80
C ASP A 44 2.35 6.56 -16.60
N LYS A 45 1.86 6.50 -15.36
CA LYS A 45 0.76 5.62 -14.97
C LYS A 45 -0.25 6.34 -14.11
N ILE A 46 -1.50 5.91 -14.22
CA ILE A 46 -2.59 6.32 -13.35
C ILE A 46 -3.02 5.09 -12.56
N ILE A 47 -2.89 5.15 -11.24
CA ILE A 47 -3.44 4.16 -10.32
C ILE A 47 -4.83 4.64 -9.90
N PRO A 48 -5.92 3.94 -10.29
CA PRO A 48 -7.28 4.32 -9.91
C PRO A 48 -7.47 4.38 -8.39
N ALA A 49 -8.39 5.23 -7.92
CA ALA A 49 -8.76 5.25 -6.50
C ALA A 49 -9.32 3.90 -6.02
N GLY A 50 -9.30 3.67 -4.71
CA GLY A 50 -9.85 2.45 -4.10
C GLY A 50 -8.82 1.37 -3.78
N TRP A 51 -7.52 1.65 -3.92
CA TRP A 51 -6.46 0.72 -3.51
C TRP A 51 -6.38 0.65 -1.98
N ALA A 52 -6.03 -0.54 -1.50
CA ALA A 52 -5.81 -0.80 -0.08
C ALA A 52 -4.31 -0.71 0.29
N ILE A 53 -3.42 -1.07 -0.63
CA ILE A 53 -1.97 -0.87 -0.51
C ILE A 53 -1.45 -0.30 -1.82
N LEU A 54 -0.60 0.72 -1.73
CA LEU A 54 0.18 1.22 -2.85
C LEU A 54 1.60 1.56 -2.39
N ASP A 55 2.55 0.95 -3.07
CA ASP A 55 3.97 1.16 -2.86
C ASP A 55 4.65 1.45 -4.20
N ILE A 56 5.42 2.52 -4.26
CA ILE A 56 6.09 2.98 -5.48
C ILE A 56 7.55 3.26 -5.15
N VAL A 57 8.46 2.70 -5.95
CA VAL A 57 9.91 2.81 -5.75
C VAL A 57 10.52 3.38 -7.01
N SER A 58 11.21 4.52 -6.89
CA SER A 58 12.09 5.01 -7.95
C SER A 58 13.29 4.10 -8.05
N MET A 59 13.47 3.42 -9.17
CA MET A 59 14.64 2.56 -9.39
C MET A 59 15.80 3.34 -10.04
N ASP A 60 15.51 4.50 -10.64
CA ASP A 60 16.53 5.47 -11.03
C ASP A 60 17.17 6.09 -9.77
N LEU A 61 18.51 6.09 -9.73
CA LEU A 61 19.36 6.57 -8.63
C LEU A 61 19.91 7.98 -8.87
N GLU A 62 19.68 8.55 -10.05
CA GLU A 62 20.18 9.86 -10.45
C GLU A 62 19.05 10.88 -10.57
N ASN A 63 17.90 10.47 -11.10
CA ASN A 63 16.79 11.37 -11.42
C ASN A 63 15.54 11.06 -10.59
N PRO A 64 14.86 12.09 -10.07
CA PRO A 64 13.63 11.91 -9.32
C PRO A 64 12.43 11.65 -10.23
N ILE A 65 11.37 11.06 -9.67
CA ILE A 65 10.04 10.97 -10.28
C ILE A 65 9.02 11.77 -9.46
N THR A 66 7.85 12.06 -10.03
CA THR A 66 6.81 12.86 -9.34
C THR A 66 5.51 12.08 -9.21
N ILE A 67 4.94 12.04 -8.00
CA ILE A 67 3.66 11.39 -7.68
C ILE A 67 2.68 12.44 -7.15
N ASN A 68 1.54 12.62 -7.82
CA ASN A 68 0.54 13.63 -7.44
C ASN A 68 1.15 15.02 -7.16
N GLY A 69 2.14 15.42 -7.98
CA GLY A 69 2.87 16.68 -7.81
C GLY A 69 3.97 16.69 -6.74
N LYS A 70 4.17 15.59 -5.99
CA LYS A 70 5.25 15.45 -5.00
C LYS A 70 6.44 14.70 -5.58
N THR A 71 7.63 15.27 -5.47
CA THR A 71 8.87 14.66 -5.92
C THR A 71 9.30 13.52 -4.98
N ILE A 72 9.53 12.34 -5.52
CA ILE A 72 10.30 11.29 -4.85
C ILE A 72 11.76 11.42 -5.27
N ARG A 73 12.66 11.45 -4.29
CA ARG A 73 14.10 11.41 -4.54
C ARG A 73 14.51 10.16 -5.33
N PRO A 74 15.63 10.18 -6.06
CA PRO A 74 16.19 9.00 -6.70
C PRO A 74 16.47 7.88 -5.66
N GLY A 75 16.22 6.63 -6.04
CA GLY A 75 16.23 5.47 -5.12
C GLY A 75 15.20 5.55 -3.98
N GLY A 76 14.31 6.55 -4.02
CA GLY A 76 13.33 6.80 -2.98
C GLY A 76 12.09 5.94 -3.14
N ARG A 77 11.37 5.82 -2.03
CA ARG A 77 10.12 5.06 -1.92
C ARG A 77 9.01 5.99 -1.49
N TRP A 78 7.86 5.88 -2.14
CA TRP A 78 6.62 6.48 -1.71
C TRP A 78 5.66 5.36 -1.36
N ASN A 79 5.26 5.31 -0.09
CA ASN A 79 4.25 4.41 0.38
C ASN A 79 3.10 5.23 0.96
N SER A 80 1.89 4.78 0.67
CA SER A 80 0.79 5.06 1.57
C SER A 80 0.54 3.79 2.35
N GLN A 81 0.94 3.77 3.63
CA GLN A 81 0.56 2.69 4.51
C GLN A 81 -0.97 2.62 4.65
N ASP A 82 -1.48 1.47 5.14
CA ASP A 82 -2.91 1.23 5.39
C ASP A 82 -3.52 2.47 6.09
N VAL A 83 -4.37 3.22 5.39
CA VAL A 83 -5.05 4.37 5.98
C VAL A 83 -6.14 3.83 6.89
N ILE A 84 -6.12 4.20 8.16
CA ILE A 84 -7.01 3.67 9.19
C ILE A 84 -7.89 4.80 9.73
N ASP A 85 -9.21 4.62 9.63
CA ASP A 85 -10.20 5.39 10.37
C ASP A 85 -10.34 4.77 11.77
N TRP A 86 -9.57 5.29 12.73
CA TRP A 86 -9.61 4.84 14.12
C TRP A 86 -10.97 5.11 14.78
N PRO A 87 -11.63 6.28 14.60
CA PRO A 87 -13.00 6.50 15.07
C PRO A 87 -14.00 5.44 14.58
N ALA A 88 -13.94 5.06 13.31
CA ALA A 88 -14.85 4.06 12.74
C ALA A 88 -14.33 2.61 12.83
N ASN A 89 -13.13 2.38 13.37
CA ASN A 89 -12.43 1.10 13.39
C ASN A 89 -12.44 0.41 12.01
N LYS A 90 -12.13 1.15 10.95
CA LYS A 90 -12.23 0.69 9.56
C LYS A 90 -10.97 1.02 8.75
N GLN A 91 -10.61 0.13 7.83
CA GLN A 91 -9.60 0.43 6.81
C GLN A 91 -10.18 1.37 5.74
N GLU A 92 -9.52 2.49 5.51
CA GLU A 92 -9.79 3.42 4.42
C GLU A 92 -9.09 2.98 3.12
N PHE A 93 -9.49 3.60 2.02
CA PHE A 93 -8.91 3.38 0.70
C PHE A 93 -8.25 4.64 0.18
N GLY A 94 -7.16 4.45 -0.55
CA GLY A 94 -6.44 5.55 -1.15
C GLY A 94 -7.16 6.20 -2.32
N GLY A 95 -6.90 7.50 -2.51
CA GLY A 95 -7.33 8.25 -3.69
C GLY A 95 -6.56 7.88 -4.95
N GLN A 96 -6.95 8.46 -6.09
CA GLN A 96 -6.23 8.27 -7.34
C GLN A 96 -4.78 8.76 -7.21
N VAL A 97 -3.85 8.03 -7.83
CA VAL A 97 -2.44 8.38 -7.88
C VAL A 97 -1.98 8.51 -9.31
N THR A 98 -1.37 9.64 -9.64
CA THR A 98 -0.76 9.93 -10.95
C THR A 98 0.75 9.91 -10.80
N ILE A 99 1.41 9.06 -11.56
CA ILE A 99 2.86 8.88 -11.57
C ILE A 99 3.40 9.51 -12.85
N ASN A 100 4.19 10.57 -12.70
CA ASN A 100 4.92 11.22 -13.79
C ASN A 100 6.40 10.84 -13.64
N SER A 101 6.81 9.88 -14.45
CA SER A 101 8.14 9.28 -14.46
C SER A 101 9.14 10.07 -15.30
N GLY A 102 8.68 10.80 -16.33
CA GLY A 102 9.57 11.45 -17.29
C GLY A 102 10.49 10.47 -18.03
N GLY A 103 10.04 9.22 -18.22
CA GLY A 103 10.84 8.17 -18.85
C GLY A 103 11.73 7.38 -17.90
N LYS A 104 11.71 7.67 -16.59
CA LYS A 104 12.58 7.02 -15.60
C LYS A 104 11.98 5.72 -15.08
N LEU A 105 12.85 4.77 -14.76
CA LEU A 105 12.43 3.46 -14.28
C LEU A 105 11.95 3.53 -12.84
N TYR A 106 10.75 2.99 -12.62
CA TYR A 106 10.20 2.79 -11.29
C TYR A 106 9.44 1.47 -11.22
N ALA A 107 9.37 0.93 -10.00
CA ALA A 107 8.54 -0.23 -9.69
C ALA A 107 7.32 0.23 -8.91
N PHE A 108 6.19 -0.44 -9.10
CA PHE A 108 5.04 -0.28 -8.22
C PHE A 108 4.45 -1.62 -7.80
N HIS A 109 3.83 -1.62 -6.64
CA HIS A 109 3.03 -2.70 -6.12
C HIS A 109 1.73 -2.13 -5.59
N VAL A 110 0.61 -2.56 -6.18
CA VAL A 110 -0.73 -2.11 -5.81
C VAL A 110 -1.62 -3.31 -5.51
N ILE A 111 -2.39 -3.22 -4.42
CA ILE A 111 -3.39 -4.22 -4.03
C ILE A 111 -4.73 -3.51 -3.84
N TYR A 112 -5.77 -4.06 -4.47
CA TYR A 112 -7.16 -3.67 -4.27
C TYR A 112 -7.91 -4.71 -3.41
N PRO A 113 -9.04 -4.32 -2.80
CA PRO A 113 -9.98 -5.29 -2.23
C PRO A 113 -10.46 -6.29 -3.27
N THR A 114 -10.77 -7.51 -2.84
CA THR A 114 -11.31 -8.56 -3.74
C THR A 114 -12.65 -8.15 -4.36
N SER A 115 -13.42 -7.29 -3.68
CA SER A 115 -14.66 -6.72 -4.16
C SER A 115 -14.49 -5.56 -5.15
N SER A 116 -13.25 -5.13 -5.45
CA SER A 116 -12.99 -4.01 -6.36
C SER A 116 -13.37 -4.34 -7.81
N GLY A 117 -14.04 -3.40 -8.47
CA GLY A 117 -14.30 -3.44 -9.90
C GLY A 117 -13.10 -3.08 -10.78
N VAL A 118 -11.97 -2.68 -10.19
CA VAL A 118 -10.75 -2.34 -10.94
C VAL A 118 -10.14 -3.60 -11.55
N ASP A 119 -9.81 -3.55 -12.84
CA ASP A 119 -8.93 -4.52 -13.49
C ASP A 119 -7.48 -4.07 -13.28
N VAL A 120 -6.73 -4.84 -12.50
CA VAL A 120 -5.35 -4.49 -12.15
C VAL A 120 -4.36 -4.71 -13.29
N ASN A 121 -4.76 -5.40 -14.36
CA ASN A 121 -3.91 -5.65 -15.53
C ASN A 121 -3.93 -4.49 -16.54
N THR A 122 -4.91 -3.59 -16.43
CA THR A 122 -4.97 -2.38 -17.28
C THR A 122 -4.20 -1.22 -16.69
N ILE A 123 -3.65 -1.40 -15.48
CA ILE A 123 -2.84 -0.39 -14.78
C ILE A 123 -1.52 -0.21 -15.52
#